data_AF-A0A6J5UMN5-F1
#
_entry.id   AF-A0A6J5UMN5-F1
#
_cell.length_a   1.000
_cell.length_b   1.000
_cell.length_c   1.000
_cell.angle_alpha   90.00
_cell.angle_beta   90.00
_cell.angle_gamma   90.00
#
_symmetry.space_group_name_H-M   'P 1'
#
loop_
_entity.id
_entity.type
_entity.pdbx_description
1 polymer ?
#
loop_
_entity_poly.entity_id
_entity_poly.type
_entity_poly.pdbx_seq_one_letter_code
_entity_poly.pdbx_strand_id
1 'polypeptide(L)' 'MAGFLPAESSHSEMSDVGSYKDGQDRPEEGACWYFYRKEIEENSPSRRDGIDLKKETYLRKSYCTYLQDLGMRLKV' A
#
# COMPACT_ATOMS: atom_id res chain seq x y z
N MET A 1 13.98 -39.38 -28.68
CA MET A 1 13.46 -38.28 -27.85
C MET A 1 12.68 -38.91 -26.70
N ALA A 2 12.96 -38.49 -25.46
CA ALA A 2 12.30 -38.90 -24.22
C ALA A 2 10.77 -38.75 -24.34
N GLY A 3 9.88 -39.54 -23.74
CA GLY A 3 9.96 -40.32 -22.50
C GLY A 3 8.81 -39.85 -21.59
N PHE A 4 7.78 -40.70 -21.42
CA PHE A 4 6.79 -40.83 -20.32
C PHE A 4 6.21 -39.59 -19.58
N LEU A 5 4.88 -39.48 -19.55
CA LEU A 5 4.06 -38.91 -18.44
C LEU A 5 3.59 -40.10 -17.54
N PRO A 6 2.96 -39.97 -16.33
CA PRO A 6 2.41 -38.80 -15.62
C PRO A 6 2.59 -38.79 -14.05
N ALA A 7 2.04 -37.72 -13.42
CA ALA A 7 1.41 -37.64 -12.08
C ALA A 7 2.23 -37.83 -10.77
N GLU A 8 2.13 -36.86 -9.84
CA GLU A 8 1.39 -36.95 -8.56
C GLU A 8 1.73 -35.80 -7.57
N SER A 9 0.71 -35.50 -6.77
CA SER A 9 0.56 -34.56 -5.63
C SER A 9 1.71 -34.46 -4.61
N SER A 10 1.82 -33.30 -3.92
CA SER A 10 1.96 -33.26 -2.44
C SER A 10 1.82 -31.84 -1.86
N HIS A 11 0.87 -31.71 -0.93
CA HIS A 11 0.75 -30.68 0.10
C HIS A 11 2.06 -30.51 0.89
N SER A 12 2.47 -29.28 1.23
CA SER A 12 3.14 -29.05 2.51
C SER A 12 2.71 -27.73 3.14
N GLU A 13 2.33 -27.85 4.40
CA GLU A 13 1.76 -26.85 5.27
C GLU A 13 2.70 -25.70 5.63
N MET A 14 2.06 -24.56 5.91
CA MET A 14 2.37 -23.53 6.91
C MET A 14 3.79 -23.52 7.51
N SER A 15 4.57 -22.50 7.13
CA SER A 15 5.58 -21.95 8.04
C SER A 15 5.21 -20.50 8.38
N ASP A 16 5.09 -20.30 9.68
CA ASP A 16 4.94 -19.05 10.42
C ASP A 16 5.89 -17.97 9.89
N VAL A 17 5.34 -16.91 9.28
CA VAL A 17 6.11 -15.71 8.87
C VAL A 17 5.69 -14.54 9.77
N GLY A 18 6.13 -14.63 11.01
CA GLY A 18 6.59 -13.46 11.74
C GLY A 18 7.98 -13.08 11.24
N SER A 19 8.08 -12.18 10.27
CA SER A 19 9.33 -11.44 10.05
C SER A 19 9.03 -10.06 9.46
N TYR A 20 8.98 -9.07 10.36
CA TYR A 20 9.13 -7.68 9.97
C TYR A 20 10.55 -7.47 9.49
N LYS A 21 10.66 -6.68 8.41
CA LYS A 21 11.87 -6.23 7.70
C LYS A 21 12.28 -7.16 6.56
N ASP A 22 11.67 -6.92 5.40
CA ASP A 22 12.43 -6.96 4.16
C ASP A 22 12.70 -5.51 3.75
N GLY A 23 13.94 -5.09 3.99
CA GLY A 23 14.46 -3.86 3.43
C GLY A 23 14.66 -4.10 1.94
N GLN A 24 13.78 -3.52 1.13
CA GLN A 24 13.96 -3.57 -0.31
C GLN A 24 15.08 -2.58 -0.69
N ASP A 25 16.29 -3.12 -0.78
CA ASP A 25 17.42 -2.54 -1.49
C ASP A 25 17.11 -2.52 -3.01
N ARG A 26 17.43 -1.38 -3.65
CA ARG A 26 17.49 -1.07 -5.10
C ARG A 26 16.19 -0.69 -5.85
N PRO A 27 16.25 0.19 -6.87
CA PRO A 27 17.09 1.37 -7.12
C PRO A 27 16.27 2.68 -7.06
N GLU A 28 16.91 3.83 -6.84
CA GLU A 28 16.27 5.15 -7.04
C GLU A 28 15.90 5.35 -8.52
N GLU A 29 14.68 5.02 -8.94
CA GLU A 29 14.17 5.34 -10.28
C GLU A 29 12.64 5.53 -10.23
N GLY A 30 12.22 6.57 -9.51
CA GLY A 30 10.83 7.04 -9.43
C GLY A 30 10.22 6.93 -8.03
N ALA A 31 9.46 7.94 -7.62
CA ALA A 31 8.70 7.89 -6.38
C ALA A 31 7.68 6.73 -6.46
N CYS A 32 7.84 5.72 -5.59
CA CYS A 32 6.84 4.68 -5.42
C CYS A 32 5.61 5.30 -4.75
N TRP A 33 4.53 5.50 -5.52
CA TRP A 33 3.27 6.09 -5.04
C TRP A 33 2.25 5.05 -4.54
N TYR A 34 2.63 3.77 -4.53
CA TYR A 34 1.78 2.67 -4.10
C TYR A 34 2.31 2.10 -2.79
N PHE A 35 1.40 1.94 -1.83
CA PHE A 35 1.73 1.50 -0.47
C PHE A 35 0.80 0.37 -0.07
N TYR A 36 1.29 -0.53 0.80
CA TYR A 36 0.44 -1.55 1.40
C TYR A 36 -0.61 -0.91 2.30
N ARG A 37 -1.75 -1.59 2.46
CA ARG A 37 -2.83 -1.14 3.35
C ARG A 37 -2.33 -0.83 4.76
N LYS A 38 -1.49 -1.72 5.32
CA LYS A 38 -0.90 -1.55 6.65
C LYS A 38 -0.05 -0.28 6.76
N GLU A 39 0.70 0.06 5.71
CA GLU A 39 1.51 1.29 5.70
C GLU A 39 0.63 2.54 5.72
N ILE A 40 -0.47 2.52 4.97
CA ILE A 40 -1.42 3.64 4.91
C ILE A 40 -2.20 3.79 6.23
N GLU A 41 -2.63 2.67 6.83
CA GLU A 41 -3.50 2.68 8.02
C GLU A 41 -2.74 2.88 9.33
N GLU A 42 -1.52 2.36 9.44
CA GLU A 42 -0.74 2.33 10.68
C GLU A 42 0.52 3.21 10.64
N ASN A 43 1.15 3.38 9.48
CA ASN A 43 2.48 4.00 9.36
C ASN A 43 2.49 5.29 8.53
N SER A 44 1.34 5.94 8.32
CA SER A 44 1.27 7.23 7.65
C SER A 44 2.06 8.30 8.43
N PRO A 45 2.61 9.33 7.76
CA PRO A 45 3.24 10.46 8.45
C PRO A 45 2.31 11.10 9.49
N SER A 46 1.03 11.27 9.15
CA SER A 46 0.00 11.81 10.04
C SER A 46 -0.17 11.02 11.34
N ARG A 47 0.16 9.71 11.34
CA ARG A 47 0.12 8.93 12.57
C ARG A 47 1.15 9.37 13.59
N ARG A 48 2.32 9.82 13.14
CA ARG A 48 3.39 10.35 14.00
C ARG A 48 2.95 11.65 14.68
N ASP A 49 2.03 12.38 14.05
CA ASP A 49 1.44 13.60 14.58
C ASP A 49 0.18 13.36 15.44
N GLY A 50 -0.16 12.09 15.73
CA GLY A 50 -1.32 11.73 16.53
C GLY A 50 -2.67 11.90 15.84
N ILE A 51 -2.70 12.04 14.51
CA ILE A 51 -3.94 12.05 13.73
C ILE A 51 -4.39 10.61 13.53
N ASP A 52 -5.65 10.29 13.88
CA ASP A 52 -6.23 8.95 13.72
C ASP A 52 -6.67 8.67 12.27
N LEU A 53 -6.97 7.41 11.94
CA LEU A 53 -7.25 7.00 10.55
C LEU A 53 -8.52 7.68 10.05
N LYS A 54 -9.50 7.87 10.94
CA LYS A 54 -10.77 8.49 10.64
C LYS A 54 -10.59 9.99 10.32
N LYS A 55 -9.86 10.73 11.16
CA LYS A 55 -9.56 12.15 10.93
C LYS A 55 -8.69 12.34 9.70
N GLU A 56 -7.66 11.52 9.50
CA GLU A 56 -6.84 11.58 8.29
C GLU A 56 -7.67 11.34 7.02
N THR A 57 -8.54 10.33 7.03
CA THR A 57 -9.47 10.04 5.92
C THR A 57 -10.42 11.20 5.66
N TYR A 58 -10.97 11.80 6.72
CA TYR A 58 -11.83 12.98 6.61
C TYR A 58 -11.07 14.15 5.97
N LEU A 59 -9.85 14.44 6.43
CA LEU A 59 -9.03 15.53 5.91
C LEU A 59 -8.72 15.35 4.42
N ARG A 60 -8.33 14.13 4.00
CA ARG A 60 -8.10 13.81 2.58
C ARG A 60 -9.35 14.08 1.73
N LYS A 61 -10.53 13.63 2.20
CA LYS A 61 -11.80 13.89 1.50
C LYS A 61 -12.13 15.38 1.44
N SER A 62 -12.05 16.09 2.56
CA SER A 62 -12.37 17.52 2.62
C SER A 62 -11.44 18.36 1.75
N TYR A 63 -10.16 17.98 1.64
CA TYR A 63 -9.21 18.68 0.81
C TYR A 63 -9.51 18.49 -0.69
N CYS A 64 -9.87 17.27 -1.12
CA CYS A 64 -10.32 17.03 -2.49
C CYS A 64 -11.55 17.89 -2.84
N THR A 65 -12.53 17.99 -1.94
CA THR A 65 -13.69 18.86 -2.13
C THR A 65 -13.28 20.33 -2.22
N TYR A 66 -12.39 20.79 -1.34
CA TYR A 66 -11.86 22.16 -1.40
C TYR A 66 -11.19 22.47 -2.74
N LEU A 67 -10.34 21.56 -3.24
CA LEU A 67 -9.69 21.72 -4.54
C LEU A 67 -10.69 21.75 -5.70
N GLN A 68 -11.72 20.90 -5.64
CA GLN A 68 -12.79 20.89 -6.64
C GLN A 68 -13.55 22.22 -6.67
N ASP A 69 -13.99 22.71 -5.50
CA ASP A 69 -14.69 23.98 -5.36
C ASP A 69 -13.81 25.15 -5.83
N LEU A 70 -12.52 25.12 -5.47
CA LEU A 70 -11.56 26.12 -5.92
C LEU A 70 -11.41 26.11 -7.43
N GLY A 71 -11.30 24.93 -8.05
CA GLY A 71 -11.21 24.78 -9.50
C GLY A 71 -12.43 25.36 -10.23
N MET A 72 -13.64 25.07 -9.72
CA MET A 72 -14.88 25.63 -10.26
C MET A 72 -14.91 27.16 -10.20
N ARG A 73 -14.44 27.74 -9.09
CA ARG A 73 -14.38 29.21 -8.92
C ARG A 73 -13.36 29.86 -9.84
N LEU A 74 -12.24 29.19 -10.08
CA LEU A 74 -11.18 29.65 -10.98
C LEU A 74 -11.47 29.37 -12.45
N LYS A 75 -12.47 28.54 -12.76
CA LYS A 75 -12.86 28.12 -14.13
C LYS A 75 -11.71 27.43 -14.88
N VAL A 76 -10.99 26.56 -14.19
CA VAL A 76 -9.94 25.71 -14.76
C VAL A 76 -10.47 24.36 -15.22
#